data_AF-A0A5C8JCI0-F1
#
_entry.id   AF-A0A5C8JCI0-F1
#
_cell.length_a   1.000
_cell.length_b   1.000
_cell.length_c   1.000
_cell.angle_alpha   90.00
_cell.angle_beta   90.00
_cell.angle_gamma   90.00
#
_symmetry.space_group_name_H-M   'P 1'
#
loop_
_entity.id
_entity.type
_entity.pdbx_description
1 polymer ?
#
loop_
_entity_poly.entity_id
_entity_poly.type
_entity_poly.pdbx_seq_one_letter_code
_entity_poly.pdbx_strand_id
1 'polypeptide(L)'
;MTMPDDYTFVRFGSMEQAYEELKKVITELDRATDDLYADIQRELGASWQGDAETYFETKRQQWNQHEKAMGEQLFKAAEAVNVAKGNYQSAEQRNISIWMD
;
A
#
# COMPACT_ATOMS: atom_id res chain seq x y z
N MET A 1 -28.68 24.52 23.02
CA MET A 1 -28.29 23.10 23.14
C MET A 1 -27.26 22.85 22.05
N THR A 2 -25.98 22.98 22.40
CA THR A 2 -24.87 22.76 21.48
C THR A 2 -24.80 21.28 21.15
N MET A 3 -24.95 20.94 19.87
CA MET A 3 -24.68 19.58 19.40
C MET A 3 -23.23 19.24 19.77
N PRO A 4 -22.92 18.08 20.36
CA PRO A 4 -21.54 17.70 20.58
C PRO A 4 -20.86 17.62 19.21
N ASP A 5 -19.77 18.37 19.08
CA ASP A 5 -18.94 18.44 17.90
C ASP A 5 -18.57 17.04 17.39
N ASP A 6 -18.89 16.82 16.11
CA ASP A 6 -18.15 16.02 15.14
C ASP A 6 -17.45 14.77 15.73
N TYR A 7 -18.24 13.74 16.06
CA TYR A 7 -17.69 12.39 16.20
C TYR A 7 -16.96 12.09 14.91
N THR A 8 -15.63 12.02 14.96
CA THR A 8 -14.74 11.78 13.81
C THR A 8 -15.38 10.74 12.91
N PHE A 9 -16.02 11.17 11.81
CA PHE A 9 -16.70 10.25 10.89
C PHE A 9 -15.62 9.59 10.04
N VAL A 10 -14.84 8.71 10.65
CA VAL A 10 -13.77 7.98 9.98
C VAL A 10 -14.44 7.00 9.04
N ARG A 11 -14.30 7.25 7.73
CA ARG A 11 -14.80 6.36 6.69
C ARG A 11 -13.83 5.19 6.49
N PHE A 12 -13.80 4.25 7.44
CA PHE A 12 -12.93 3.07 7.40
C PHE A 12 -13.06 2.28 6.08
N GLY A 13 -14.26 2.19 5.52
CA GLY A 13 -14.48 1.55 4.21
C GLY A 13 -13.71 2.21 3.07
N SER A 14 -13.62 3.55 3.04
CA SER A 14 -12.81 4.25 2.02
C SER A 14 -11.30 4.05 2.22
N MET A 15 -10.85 3.83 3.45
CA MET A 15 -9.44 3.53 3.74
C MET A 15 -9.08 2.10 3.31
N GLU A 16 -9.97 1.13 3.55
CA GLU A 16 -9.82 -0.25 3.05
C GLU A 16 -9.78 -0.28 1.52
N GLN A 17 -10.65 0.49 0.85
CA GLN A 17 -10.62 0.62 -0.61
C GLN A 17 -9.30 1.22 -1.11
N ALA A 18 -8.86 2.34 -0.52
CA ALA A 18 -7.61 3.00 -0.91
C ALA A 18 -6.40 2.07 -0.72
N TYR A 19 -6.38 1.25 0.34
CA TYR A 19 -5.35 0.23 0.55
C TYR A 19 -5.31 -0.80 -0.59
N GLU A 20 -6.45 -1.35 -0.99
CA GLU A 20 -6.50 -2.31 -2.09
C GLU A 20 -6.15 -1.69 -3.44
N GLU A 21 -6.50 -0.42 -3.67
CA GLU A 21 -6.06 0.32 -4.87
C GLU A 21 -4.54 0.52 -4.88
N LEU A 22 -3.95 0.94 -3.77
CA LEU A 22 -2.49 1.14 -3.68
C LEU A 22 -1.70 -0.16 -3.85
N LYS A 23 -2.20 -1.29 -3.33
CA LYS A 23 -1.60 -2.61 -3.57
C LYS A 23 -1.61 -2.98 -5.06
N LYS A 24 -2.70 -2.68 -5.76
CA LYS A 24 -2.79 -2.92 -7.21
C LYS A 24 -1.74 -2.10 -7.95
N VAL A 25 -1.62 -0.81 -7.62
CA VAL A 25 -0.61 0.07 -8.23
C VAL A 25 0.82 -0.46 -8.00
N ILE A 26 1.16 -0.92 -6.79
CA ILE A 26 2.48 -1.52 -6.54
C ILE A 26 2.69 -2.80 -7.35
N THR A 27 1.65 -3.64 -7.45
CA THR A 27 1.71 -4.87 -8.25
C THR A 27 1.88 -4.58 -9.74
N GLU A 28 1.23 -3.53 -10.23
CA GLU A 28 1.36 -3.07 -11.62
C GLU A 28 2.74 -2.47 -11.90
N LEU A 29 3.34 -1.79 -10.93
CA LEU A 29 4.70 -1.27 -11.03
C LEU A 29 5.73 -2.40 -11.16
N ASP A 30 5.66 -3.40 -10.27
CA ASP A 30 6.52 -4.60 -10.30
C ASP A 30 6.44 -5.27 -11.68
N ARG A 31 5.22 -5.56 -12.17
CA ARG A 31 5.00 -6.10 -13.52
C ARG A 31 5.59 -5.24 -14.64
N ALA A 32 5.38 -3.91 -14.59
CA ALA A 32 5.89 -3.03 -15.62
C ALA A 32 7.43 -3.01 -15.67
N THR A 33 8.11 -3.15 -14.52
CA THR A 33 9.58 -3.23 -14.48
C THR A 33 10.10 -4.58 -14.97
N ASP A 34 9.40 -5.68 -14.65
CA ASP A 34 9.72 -7.02 -15.16
C ASP A 34 9.48 -7.12 -16.68
N ASP A 35 8.37 -6.56 -17.19
CA ASP A 35 8.07 -6.50 -18.61
C ASP A 35 9.13 -5.68 -19.37
N LEU A 36 9.56 -4.54 -18.81
CA LEU A 36 10.65 -3.74 -19.36
C LEU A 36 11.95 -4.55 -19.47
N TYR A 37 12.29 -5.32 -18.43
CA TYR A 37 13.47 -6.18 -18.44
C TYR A 37 13.37 -7.26 -19.53
N ALA A 38 12.22 -7.92 -19.62
CA ALA A 38 11.96 -8.95 -20.64
C ALA A 38 12.03 -8.38 -22.07
N ASP A 39 11.49 -7.18 -22.29
CA ASP A 39 11.56 -6.49 -23.58
C ASP A 39 13.00 -6.15 -23.97
N ILE A 40 13.82 -5.67 -23.04
CA ILE A 40 15.24 -5.41 -23.29
C ILE A 40 15.96 -6.71 -23.69
N GLN A 41 15.72 -7.81 -22.97
CA GLN A 41 16.28 -9.12 -23.31
C GLN A 41 15.86 -9.59 -24.70
N ARG A 42 14.59 -9.37 -25.05
CA ARG A 42 14.02 -9.78 -26.34
C ARG A 42 14.58 -8.97 -27.50
N GLU A 43 14.69 -7.66 -27.35
CA GLU A 43 15.11 -6.74 -28.43
C GLU A 43 16.63 -6.76 -28.64
N LEU A 44 17.41 -6.85 -27.57
CA LEU A 44 18.87 -6.78 -27.66
C LEU A 44 19.54 -8.17 -27.66
N GLY A 45 18.90 -9.18 -27.07
CA GLY A 45 19.42 -10.54 -27.02
C GLY A 45 20.88 -10.60 -26.53
N ALA A 46 21.72 -11.34 -27.27
CA ALA A 46 23.14 -11.49 -26.95
C ALA A 46 23.99 -10.21 -27.09
N SER A 47 23.44 -9.14 -27.69
CA SER A 47 24.15 -7.85 -27.76
C SER A 47 24.09 -7.06 -26.45
N TRP A 48 23.15 -7.41 -25.56
CA TRP A 48 23.04 -6.84 -24.23
C TRP A 48 23.90 -7.63 -23.24
N GLN A 49 25.12 -7.13 -23.02
CA GLN A 49 26.09 -7.74 -22.12
C GLN A 49 27.02 -6.67 -21.52
N GLY A 50 27.66 -7.00 -20.41
CA GLY A 50 28.71 -6.18 -19.81
C GLY A 50 28.17 -5.06 -18.92
N ASP A 51 28.77 -3.87 -18.98
CA ASP A 51 28.50 -2.79 -18.03
C ASP A 51 27.05 -2.30 -18.08
N ALA A 52 26.44 -2.26 -19.26
CA ALA A 52 25.05 -1.82 -19.43
C ALA A 52 24.05 -2.81 -18.80
N GLU A 53 24.27 -4.11 -18.99
CA GLU A 53 23.48 -5.18 -18.35
C GLU A 53 23.64 -5.11 -16.83
N THR A 54 24.88 -5.03 -16.35
CA THR A 54 25.20 -4.96 -14.91
C THR A 54 24.56 -3.73 -14.24
N TYR A 55 24.63 -2.57 -14.89
CA TYR A 55 24.01 -1.34 -14.41
C TYR A 55 22.49 -1.47 -14.32
N PHE A 56 21.86 -2.01 -15.38
CA PHE A 56 20.41 -2.19 -15.39
C PHE A 56 19.96 -3.19 -14.33
N GLU A 57 20.65 -4.31 -14.17
CA GLU A 57 20.35 -5.32 -13.15
C GLU A 57 20.44 -4.72 -11.73
N THR A 58 21.43 -3.86 -11.50
CA THR A 58 21.55 -3.10 -10.25
C THR A 58 20.33 -2.19 -10.01
N LYS A 59 19.83 -1.54 -11.07
CA LYS A 59 18.63 -0.70 -10.99
C LYS A 59 17.37 -1.50 -10.78
N ARG A 60 17.22 -2.63 -11.46
CA ARG A 60 16.13 -3.59 -11.25
C ARG A 60 16.08 -4.03 -9.80
N GLN A 61 17.19 -4.46 -9.23
CA GLN A 61 17.25 -4.84 -7.81
C GLN A 61 16.86 -3.69 -6.86
N GLN A 62 17.22 -2.45 -7.17
CA GLN A 62 16.78 -1.28 -6.40
C GLN A 62 15.27 -1.08 -6.47
N TRP A 63 14.66 -1.18 -7.66
CA TRP A 63 13.21 -1.05 -7.83
C TRP A 63 12.45 -2.12 -7.07
N ASN A 64 12.85 -3.39 -7.19
CA ASN A 64 12.23 -4.50 -6.47
C ASN A 64 12.31 -4.31 -4.94
N GLN A 65 13.43 -3.76 -4.44
CA GLN A 65 13.56 -3.42 -3.02
C GLN A 65 12.59 -2.31 -2.60
N HIS A 66 12.43 -1.28 -3.43
CA HIS A 66 11.51 -0.19 -3.16
C HIS A 66 10.05 -0.65 -3.20
N GLU A 67 9.66 -1.47 -4.17
CA GLU A 67 8.31 -2.05 -4.27
C GLU A 67 7.97 -2.90 -3.05
N LYS A 68 8.90 -3.76 -2.62
CA LYS A 68 8.74 -4.52 -1.39
C LYS A 68 8.56 -3.61 -0.17
N ALA A 69 9.38 -2.58 -0.04
CA ALA A 69 9.28 -1.63 1.05
C ALA A 69 7.93 -0.87 1.04
N MET A 70 7.42 -0.50 -0.14
CA MET A 70 6.10 0.11 -0.29
C MET A 70 5.00 -0.85 0.17
N GLY A 71 5.06 -2.13 -0.23
CA GLY A 71 4.12 -3.16 0.21
C GLY A 71 4.11 -3.33 1.73
N GLU A 72 5.29 -3.38 2.36
CA GLU A 72 5.42 -3.48 3.82
C GLU A 72 4.86 -2.25 4.55
N GLN A 73 5.08 -1.04 4.01
CA GLN A 73 4.53 0.19 4.57
C GLN A 73 3.01 0.25 4.47
N LEU A 74 2.44 -0.16 3.33
CA LEU A 74 0.99 -0.26 3.16
C LEU A 74 0.38 -1.27 4.14
N PHE A 75 1.03 -2.43 4.31
CA PHE A 75 0.56 -3.43 5.26
C PHE A 75 0.50 -2.89 6.70
N LYS A 76 1.58 -2.22 7.15
CA LYS A 76 1.61 -1.56 8.46
C LYS A 76 0.54 -0.47 8.60
N ALA A 77 0.28 0.29 7.54
CA ALA A 77 -0.79 1.29 7.52
C ALA A 77 -2.17 0.63 7.68
N ALA A 78 -2.42 -0.49 6.98
CA ALA A 78 -3.66 -1.24 7.10
C ALA A 78 -3.86 -1.81 8.52
N GLU A 79 -2.81 -2.33 9.15
CA GLU A 79 -2.86 -2.78 10.55
C GLU A 79 -3.23 -1.62 11.50
N ALA A 80 -2.59 -0.45 11.33
CA ALA A 80 -2.88 0.72 12.14
C ALA A 80 -4.34 1.19 11.98
N VAL A 81 -4.87 1.18 10.75
CA VAL A 81 -6.28 1.50 10.47
C VAL A 81 -7.22 0.50 11.14
N ASN A 82 -6.90 -0.80 11.11
CA ASN A 82 -7.69 -1.84 11.78
C ASN A 82 -7.71 -1.67 13.31
N VAL A 83 -6.57 -1.36 13.92
CA VAL A 83 -6.48 -1.06 15.36
C VAL A 83 -7.32 0.18 15.70
N ALA A 84 -7.21 1.24 14.90
CA ALA A 84 -8.00 2.45 15.08
C ALA A 84 -9.51 2.14 14.98
N LYS A 85 -9.93 1.36 13.98
CA LYS A 85 -11.33 0.91 13.81
C LYS A 85 -11.86 0.19 15.05
N GLY A 86 -11.11 -0.79 15.57
CA GLY A 86 -11.51 -1.53 16.78
C GLY A 86 -11.63 -0.63 18.02
N ASN A 87 -10.69 0.31 18.18
CA ASN A 87 -10.73 1.28 19.27
C ASN A 87 -11.94 2.22 19.17
N TYR A 88 -12.24 2.72 17.95
CA TYR A 88 -13.42 3.57 17.70
C TYR A 88 -14.72 2.82 18.00
N GLN A 89 -14.89 1.61 17.47
CA GLN A 89 -16.09 0.79 17.71
C GLN A 89 -16.29 0.49 19.21
N SER A 90 -15.20 0.19 19.93
CA SER A 90 -15.25 -0.07 21.37
C SER A 90 -15.63 1.18 22.18
N ALA A 91 -15.10 2.36 21.80
CA ALA A 91 -15.43 3.63 22.44
C ALA A 91 -16.89 4.04 22.17
N GLU A 92 -17.38 3.85 20.95
CA GLU A 92 -18.76 4.11 20.58
C GLU A 92 -19.73 3.20 21.34
N GLN A 93 -19.47 1.88 21.40
CA GLN A 93 -20.29 0.94 22.18
C GLN A 93 -20.35 1.32 23.66
N ARG A 94 -19.21 1.69 24.26
CA ARG A 94 -19.16 2.15 25.65
C ARG A 94 -19.97 3.42 25.85
N ASN A 95 -19.82 4.41 24.97
CA ASN A 95 -20.62 5.63 25.05
C ASN A 95 -22.11 5.32 24.95
N ILE A 96 -22.54 4.53 23.96
CA ILE A 96 -23.95 4.11 23.82
C ILE A 96 -24.46 3.45 25.11
N SER A 97 -23.68 2.55 25.71
CA SER A 97 -24.08 1.87 26.96
C SER A 97 -24.24 2.82 28.16
N ILE A 98 -23.46 3.90 28.24
CA ILE A 98 -23.56 4.90 29.32
C ILE A 98 -24.82 5.76 29.18
N TRP A 99 -25.31 5.98 27.95
CA TRP A 99 -26.50 6.80 27.68
C TRP A 99 -27.80 6.00 27.58
N MET A 100 -27.73 4.67 27.63
CA MET A 100 -28.88 3.76 27.57
C MET A 100 -29.27 3.15 28.93
N ASP A 101 -28.44 3.33 29.97
CA ASP A 101 -28.79 3.12 31.40
C ASP A 101 -29.36 4.40 32.02
#